data_AF-A0A6S7H0U6-F1
#
_entry.id   AF-A0A6S7H0U6-F1
#
_cell.length_a   1.000
_cell.length_b   1.000
_cell.length_c   1.000
_cell.angle_alpha   90.00
_cell.angle_beta   90.00
_cell.angle_gamma   90.00
#
_symmetry.space_group_name_H-M   'P 1'
#
loop_
_entity.id
_entity.type
_entity.pdbx_description
1 polymer ?
#
loop_
_entity_poly.entity_id
_entity_poly.type
_entity_poly.pdbx_seq_one_letter_code
_entity_poly.pdbx_strand_id
1 'polypeptide(L)'
;MALRKFPEALGIPNICKGFHPYLFYDLNYVGPMVGLEYFDLPAEGSKERSKFDTWYNEQKEKTYVFKEAMYYYCRLDVDILRQGCIIFALLIKKNPNVFPFYDKTCHTIAGLELKVYRTNFLNEDTIGQIPAQGYGGNVNQSTVALYWVRELENDGVTLYSKLSPNAESKIMGRYVDGYCSETNTIYQFHGCFFHGCKTCYDSDKFNMVLSESFYTLRERTRCIMEEFKSNREVYEIYNYAHREKFFHTYVNTFVKLKQESSGVPKNCHDAEGKVNNEKLNEYVAEYFKHEGVKLDADKISYNPGQRTVMKALLNSLWGKLAQNEDTTVVSFLDRFDDLLELVNDNSIEVTSLHFISDNIARTTHRKIASLVTLPNRNVVIASFVTAYARLELFKVLHKLDDSMLYYDTDSVIYIEGVEKGHVLQRGRDLKCCTIPFQHPFMMTLCGPSQSGKSYFIEKIIRNHETLIHPTIDKLLYLYTMDKYDGIKQYIRDNKQTSTLKTFEFIDCNKGIPSMETIKGKLGKNTLLVLDDLMVGKLRNWRVNSHYHVMCKSLTDFRDVEMVAANKKICQSKLHKVLEDIGKKQYRYIVFDGCPKGYANTHVRTGIFPKDETVIYDL
;
A
#
# COMPACT_ATOMS: atom_id res chain seq x y z
N MET A 1 1.07 16.53 5.14
CA MET A 1 -0.34 16.96 5.02
C MET A 1 -0.37 18.47 4.80
N ALA A 2 -1.19 18.99 3.89
CA ALA A 2 -1.29 20.44 3.68
C ALA A 2 -1.89 21.11 4.92
N LEU A 3 -1.37 22.27 5.34
CA LEU A 3 -1.81 22.97 6.56
C LEU A 3 -3.31 23.32 6.54
N ARG A 4 -3.90 23.52 5.36
CA ARG A 4 -5.34 23.73 5.19
C ARG A 4 -6.23 22.54 5.59
N LYS A 5 -5.68 21.32 5.53
CA LYS A 5 -6.35 20.08 5.95
C LYS A 5 -6.14 19.78 7.45
N PHE A 6 -5.27 20.55 8.11
CA PHE A 6 -4.86 20.34 9.49
C PHE A 6 -5.99 20.58 10.51
N PRO A 7 -6.84 21.63 10.38
CA PRO A 7 -8.00 21.81 11.25
C PRO A 7 -9.00 20.65 11.18
N GLU A 8 -9.34 20.21 9.97
CA GLU A 8 -10.25 19.07 9.74
C GLU A 8 -9.65 17.77 10.30
N ALA A 9 -8.35 17.53 10.08
CA ALA A 9 -7.67 16.35 10.59
C ALA A 9 -7.66 16.31 12.13
N LEU A 10 -7.44 17.44 12.81
CA LEU A 10 -7.37 17.50 14.28
C LEU A 10 -8.71 17.80 14.96
N GLY A 11 -9.79 17.96 14.19
CA GLY A 11 -11.12 18.28 14.72
C GLY A 11 -11.20 19.67 15.37
N ILE A 12 -10.42 20.64 14.88
CA ILE A 12 -10.46 22.03 15.36
C ILE A 12 -11.74 22.70 14.82
N PRO A 13 -12.71 23.09 15.68
CA PRO A 13 -13.94 23.69 15.21
C PRO A 13 -13.70 25.12 14.69
N ASN A 14 -14.46 25.51 13.66
CA ASN A 14 -14.59 26.90 13.19
C ASN A 14 -13.35 27.56 12.57
N ILE A 15 -12.36 26.78 12.09
CA ILE A 15 -11.20 27.32 11.35
C ILE A 15 -11.11 26.69 9.96
N CYS A 16 -11.51 27.46 8.95
CA CYS A 16 -11.30 27.14 7.54
C CYS A 16 -10.19 28.03 6.98
N LYS A 17 -9.03 27.43 6.67
CA LYS A 17 -7.95 28.13 5.98
C LYS A 17 -8.34 28.35 4.51
N GLY A 18 -8.43 29.61 4.08
CA GLY A 18 -8.73 30.00 2.70
C GLY A 18 -7.56 29.75 1.73
N PHE A 19 -7.73 30.19 0.48
CA PHE A 19 -6.69 30.12 -0.55
C PHE A 19 -5.91 31.43 -0.65
N HIS A 20 -4.65 31.37 -1.08
CA HIS A 20 -3.77 32.53 -1.20
C HIS A 20 -3.02 32.52 -2.54
N PRO A 21 -2.86 33.68 -3.21
CA PRO A 21 -2.14 33.77 -4.48
C PRO A 21 -0.62 33.81 -4.25
N TYR A 22 0.01 32.64 -4.19
CA TYR A 22 1.43 32.51 -3.85
C TYR A 22 2.39 33.16 -4.84
N LEU A 23 1.95 33.42 -6.08
CA LEU A 23 2.78 33.97 -7.15
C LEU A 23 2.58 35.48 -7.35
N PHE A 24 1.73 36.13 -6.53
CA PHE A 24 1.46 37.56 -6.61
C PHE A 24 2.27 38.33 -5.56
N TYR A 25 2.98 39.39 -5.97
CA TYR A 25 3.94 40.10 -5.12
C TYR A 25 3.85 41.63 -5.22
N ASP A 26 2.68 42.20 -4.90
CA ASP A 26 2.51 43.65 -4.74
C ASP A 26 1.85 43.98 -3.38
N LEU A 27 2.67 44.40 -2.42
CA LEU A 27 2.27 44.72 -1.04
C LEU A 27 1.34 45.93 -0.92
N ASN A 28 1.26 46.81 -1.92
CA ASN A 28 0.40 47.98 -1.90
C ASN A 28 -0.85 47.79 -2.76
N TYR A 29 -1.06 46.59 -3.31
CA TYR A 29 -2.19 46.30 -4.17
C TYR A 29 -3.53 46.43 -3.44
N VAL A 30 -4.38 47.29 -4.02
CA VAL A 30 -5.80 47.44 -3.69
C VAL A 30 -6.56 47.43 -5.00
N GLY A 31 -7.35 46.39 -5.23
CA GLY A 31 -8.03 46.23 -6.53
C GLY A 31 -8.96 45.02 -6.56
N PRO A 32 -9.43 44.60 -7.75
CA PRO A 32 -10.17 43.35 -7.88
C PRO A 32 -9.30 42.13 -7.51
N MET A 33 -9.94 40.98 -7.29
CA MET A 33 -9.23 39.73 -7.02
C MET A 33 -8.22 39.41 -8.12
N VAL A 34 -7.02 38.98 -7.73
CA VAL A 34 -5.95 38.64 -8.67
C VAL A 34 -6.31 37.40 -9.49
N GLY A 35 -5.76 37.31 -10.71
CA GLY A 35 -6.06 36.24 -11.66
C GLY A 35 -5.68 34.83 -11.16
N LEU A 36 -6.30 33.82 -11.78
CA LEU A 36 -6.12 32.40 -11.43
C LEU A 36 -4.66 31.94 -11.60
N GLU A 37 -3.92 32.57 -12.50
CA GLU A 37 -2.51 32.33 -12.76
C GLU A 37 -1.61 32.58 -11.54
N TYR A 38 -2.08 33.34 -10.56
CA TYR A 38 -1.33 33.62 -9.34
C TYR A 38 -1.53 32.57 -8.23
N PHE A 39 -2.38 31.56 -8.45
CA PHE A 39 -2.72 30.53 -7.47
C PHE A 39 -2.10 29.17 -7.83
N ASP A 40 -1.74 28.41 -6.79
CA ASP A 40 -1.44 26.98 -6.93
C ASP A 40 -2.75 26.18 -6.97
N LEU A 41 -3.21 25.91 -8.19
CA LEU A 41 -4.54 25.39 -8.47
C LEU A 41 -4.64 23.88 -8.19
N PRO A 42 -5.66 23.41 -7.42
CA PRO A 42 -5.86 21.98 -7.22
C PRO A 42 -6.21 21.25 -8.52
N ALA A 43 -5.85 19.96 -8.62
CA ALA A 43 -6.16 19.11 -9.77
C ALA A 43 -7.64 19.14 -10.14
N GLU A 44 -7.94 19.22 -11.44
CA GLU A 44 -9.30 19.28 -11.96
C GLU A 44 -10.13 18.05 -11.54
N GLY A 45 -11.41 18.26 -11.23
CA GLY A 45 -12.32 17.21 -10.77
C GLY A 45 -12.16 16.80 -9.30
N SER A 46 -11.15 17.32 -8.58
CA SER A 46 -11.01 17.05 -7.14
C SER A 46 -12.03 17.83 -6.30
N LYS A 47 -12.44 17.26 -5.15
CA LYS A 47 -13.28 17.97 -4.15
C LYS A 47 -12.67 19.31 -3.72
N GLU A 48 -11.34 19.39 -3.73
CA GLU A 48 -10.57 20.56 -3.35
C GLU A 48 -10.63 21.65 -4.42
N ARG A 49 -10.69 21.27 -5.70
CA ARG A 49 -10.93 22.20 -6.80
C ARG A 49 -12.32 22.83 -6.72
N SER A 50 -13.35 22.04 -6.45
CA SER A 50 -14.71 22.58 -6.27
C SER A 50 -14.79 23.59 -5.12
N LYS A 51 -14.11 23.33 -3.99
CA LYS A 51 -14.01 24.29 -2.87
C LYS A 51 -13.30 25.59 -3.28
N PHE A 52 -12.24 25.48 -4.08
CA PHE A 52 -11.52 26.64 -4.61
C PHE A 52 -12.41 27.48 -5.53
N ASP A 53 -13.09 26.84 -6.49
CA ASP A 53 -13.92 27.54 -7.47
C ASP A 53 -15.08 28.28 -6.78
N THR A 54 -15.73 27.66 -5.78
CA THR A 54 -16.77 28.34 -4.98
C THR A 54 -16.20 29.56 -4.25
N TRP A 55 -15.08 29.39 -3.52
CA TRP A 55 -14.45 30.48 -2.79
C TRP A 55 -13.99 31.62 -3.72
N TYR A 56 -13.33 31.29 -4.84
CA TYR A 56 -12.81 32.29 -5.77
C TYR A 56 -13.96 33.10 -6.39
N ASN A 57 -15.07 32.45 -6.75
CA ASN A 57 -16.25 33.13 -7.26
C ASN A 57 -16.91 34.08 -6.23
N GLU A 58 -16.83 33.77 -4.94
CA GLU A 58 -17.30 34.66 -3.87
C GLU A 58 -16.38 35.86 -3.60
N GLN A 59 -15.08 35.72 -3.91
CA GLN A 59 -14.09 36.78 -3.69
C GLN A 59 -13.86 37.66 -4.92
N LYS A 60 -14.14 37.16 -6.14
CA LYS A 60 -13.80 37.86 -7.40
C LYS A 60 -14.39 39.27 -7.52
N GLU A 61 -15.55 39.51 -6.90
CA GLU A 61 -16.27 40.79 -6.97
C GLU A 61 -15.95 41.72 -5.78
N LYS A 62 -15.16 41.26 -4.82
CA LYS A 62 -14.78 42.04 -3.63
C LYS A 62 -13.47 42.78 -3.89
N THR A 63 -13.32 43.92 -3.21
CA THR A 63 -12.04 44.63 -3.16
C THR A 63 -11.03 43.79 -2.39
N TYR A 64 -9.94 43.45 -3.05
CA TYR A 64 -8.85 42.66 -2.52
C TYR A 64 -7.71 43.57 -2.09
N VAL A 65 -7.44 43.63 -0.78
CA VAL A 65 -6.31 44.34 -0.18
C VAL A 65 -5.24 43.30 0.14
N PHE A 66 -4.19 43.21 -0.69
CA PHE A 66 -3.22 42.11 -0.61
C PHE A 66 -2.49 42.07 0.74
N LYS A 67 -2.09 43.24 1.26
CA LYS A 67 -1.38 43.35 2.54
C LYS A 67 -2.17 42.77 3.72
N GLU A 68 -3.47 43.08 3.79
CA GLU A 68 -4.36 42.59 4.85
C GLU A 68 -4.64 41.10 4.69
N ALA A 69 -4.88 40.65 3.45
CA ALA A 69 -5.10 39.24 3.13
C ALA A 69 -3.87 38.39 3.48
N MET A 70 -2.66 38.87 3.18
CA MET A 70 -1.40 38.22 3.52
C MET A 70 -1.21 38.15 5.04
N TYR A 71 -1.40 39.27 5.75
CA TYR A 71 -1.31 39.30 7.22
C TYR A 71 -2.30 38.32 7.87
N TYR A 72 -3.54 38.32 7.41
CA TYR A 72 -4.58 37.41 7.90
C TYR A 72 -4.22 35.94 7.64
N TYR A 73 -3.73 35.62 6.43
CA TYR A 73 -3.30 34.27 6.08
C TYR A 73 -2.14 33.78 6.96
N CYS A 74 -1.11 34.60 7.16
CA CYS A 74 0.01 34.27 8.05
C CYS A 74 -0.44 34.11 9.51
N ARG A 75 -1.35 34.97 9.99
CA ARG A 75 -1.91 34.86 11.35
C ARG A 75 -2.66 33.55 11.53
N LEU A 76 -3.45 33.14 10.54
CA LEU A 76 -4.15 31.86 10.55
C LEU A 76 -3.18 30.68 10.58
N ASP A 77 -2.05 30.75 9.87
CA ASP A 77 -1.05 29.67 9.88
C ASP A 77 -0.46 29.45 11.25
N VAL A 78 -0.08 30.53 11.93
CA VAL A 78 0.43 30.48 13.30
C VAL A 78 -0.64 29.96 14.26
N ASP A 79 -1.90 30.41 14.12
CA ASP A 79 -2.96 29.99 15.03
C ASP A 79 -3.35 28.51 14.85
N ILE A 80 -3.42 28.03 13.61
CA ILE A 80 -3.67 26.61 13.30
C ILE A 80 -2.57 25.73 13.89
N LEU A 81 -1.30 26.13 13.73
CA LEU A 81 -0.17 25.40 14.29
C LEU A 81 -0.19 25.41 15.81
N ARG A 82 -0.43 26.58 16.44
CA ARG A 82 -0.56 26.73 17.89
C ARG A 82 -1.64 25.81 18.46
N GLN A 83 -2.83 25.82 17.86
CA GLN A 83 -3.95 24.98 18.30
C GLN A 83 -3.66 23.49 18.10
N GLY A 84 -3.03 23.11 16.99
CA GLY A 84 -2.61 21.73 16.79
C GLY A 84 -1.57 21.25 17.81
N CYS A 85 -0.61 22.10 18.18
CA CYS A 85 0.33 21.81 19.27
C CYS A 85 -0.41 21.60 20.61
N ILE A 86 -1.41 22.43 20.92
CA ILE A 86 -2.21 22.29 22.15
C ILE A 86 -2.99 20.96 22.14
N ILE A 87 -3.69 20.65 21.04
CA ILE A 87 -4.47 19.41 20.91
C ILE A 87 -3.54 18.20 21.00
N PHE A 88 -2.39 18.24 20.31
CA PHE A 88 -1.39 17.20 20.39
C PHE A 88 -0.87 17.01 21.82
N ALA A 89 -0.53 18.09 22.53
CA ALA A 89 -0.14 18.04 23.94
C ALA A 89 -1.23 17.40 24.81
N LEU A 90 -2.50 17.79 24.63
CA LEU A 90 -3.63 17.25 25.38
C LEU A 90 -3.87 15.77 25.10
N LEU A 91 -3.75 15.34 23.85
CA LEU A 91 -3.86 13.94 23.46
C LEU A 91 -2.77 13.09 24.11
N ILE A 92 -1.53 13.60 24.14
CA ILE A 92 -0.41 12.89 24.75
C ILE A 92 -0.45 12.94 26.27
N LYS A 93 -0.94 14.02 26.90
CA LYS A 93 -1.10 14.17 28.36
C LYS A 93 -2.02 13.11 28.97
N LYS A 94 -2.83 12.40 28.17
CA LYS A 94 -3.52 11.17 28.60
C LYS A 94 -2.56 10.08 29.08
N ASN A 95 -1.29 10.15 28.69
CA ASN A 95 -0.19 9.36 29.26
C ASN A 95 0.48 10.18 30.36
N PRO A 96 0.33 9.79 31.65
CA PRO A 96 1.10 10.43 32.71
C PRO A 96 2.61 10.28 32.43
N ASN A 97 3.40 11.29 32.81
CA ASN A 97 4.88 11.30 32.72
C ASN A 97 5.51 11.50 31.32
N VAL A 98 4.72 11.80 30.28
CA VAL A 98 5.25 12.13 28.94
C VAL A 98 4.85 13.54 28.52
N PHE A 99 5.85 14.39 28.28
CA PHE A 99 5.66 15.79 27.86
C PHE A 99 6.28 16.02 26.47
N PRO A 100 5.47 16.03 25.39
CA PRO A 100 5.98 15.96 24.02
C PRO A 100 6.83 17.17 23.59
N PHE A 101 6.63 18.34 24.21
CA PHE A 101 7.36 19.58 23.87
C PHE A 101 8.51 19.92 24.82
N TYR A 102 8.63 19.21 25.95
CA TYR A 102 9.68 19.46 26.96
C TYR A 102 10.84 18.46 26.85
N ASP A 103 10.57 17.22 26.45
CA ASP A 103 11.60 16.20 26.35
C ASP A 103 12.25 16.22 24.95
N LYS A 104 13.57 16.46 24.92
CA LYS A 104 14.36 16.50 23.68
C LYS A 104 14.29 15.21 22.87
N THR A 105 13.94 14.09 23.49
CA THR A 105 13.76 12.80 22.82
C THR A 105 12.42 12.67 22.08
N CYS A 106 11.46 13.57 22.32
CA CYS A 106 10.09 13.50 21.80
C CYS A 106 9.83 14.38 20.56
N HIS A 107 10.84 15.08 20.03
CA HIS A 107 10.67 15.99 18.87
C HIS A 107 10.27 15.28 17.57
N THR A 108 10.50 13.97 17.50
CA THR A 108 10.02 13.13 16.40
C THR A 108 8.92 12.21 16.90
N ILE A 109 7.96 11.87 16.04
CA ILE A 109 6.89 10.93 16.38
C ILE A 109 7.51 9.64 16.93
N ALA A 110 8.49 9.05 16.23
CA ALA A 110 9.22 7.85 16.65
C ALA A 110 9.90 8.00 18.03
N GLY A 111 10.46 9.16 18.34
CA GLY A 111 11.05 9.45 19.63
C GLY A 111 10.01 9.54 20.75
N LEU A 112 8.86 10.14 20.47
CA LEU A 112 7.73 10.20 21.38
C LEU A 112 7.15 8.81 21.68
N GLU A 113 6.94 7.94 20.67
CA GLU A 113 6.40 6.58 20.90
C GLU A 113 7.35 5.77 21.78
N LEU A 114 8.65 5.87 21.52
CA LEU A 114 9.67 5.19 22.29
C LEU A 114 9.71 5.69 23.73
N LYS A 115 9.53 7.00 23.95
CA LYS A 115 9.41 7.56 25.31
C LYS A 115 8.14 7.03 26.00
N VAL A 116 6.99 7.05 25.33
CA VAL A 116 5.73 6.51 25.86
C VAL A 116 5.91 5.03 26.23
N TYR A 117 6.51 4.24 25.34
CA TYR A 117 6.79 2.82 25.58
C TYR A 117 7.70 2.62 26.80
N ARG A 118 8.83 3.31 26.86
CA ARG A 118 9.79 3.21 27.97
C ARG A 118 9.22 3.66 29.32
N THR A 119 8.32 4.64 29.31
CA THR A 119 7.79 5.24 30.53
C THR A 119 6.61 4.46 31.10
N ASN A 120 5.75 3.91 30.22
CA ASN A 120 4.46 3.35 30.64
C ASN A 120 4.34 1.84 30.46
N PHE A 121 5.19 1.21 29.65
CA PHE A 121 5.02 -0.18 29.23
C PHE A 121 6.26 -1.04 29.40
N LEU A 122 7.45 -0.44 29.44
CA LEU A 122 8.71 -1.16 29.58
C LEU A 122 9.00 -1.44 31.06
N ASN A 123 8.97 -2.72 31.42
CA ASN A 123 9.46 -3.14 32.74
C ASN A 123 10.99 -3.07 32.78
N GLU A 124 11.54 -2.78 33.96
CA GLU A 124 12.98 -2.78 34.18
C GLU A 124 13.64 -4.10 33.73
N ASP A 125 14.86 -4.02 33.20
CA ASP A 125 15.71 -5.15 32.80
C ASP A 125 15.16 -6.10 31.73
N THR A 126 14.24 -5.62 30.88
CA THR A 126 13.59 -6.47 29.87
C THR A 126 14.14 -6.39 28.44
N ILE A 127 14.81 -5.30 28.06
CA ILE A 127 15.44 -5.14 26.72
C ILE A 127 16.91 -4.80 26.87
N GLY A 128 17.78 -5.63 26.28
CA GLY A 128 19.20 -5.34 26.16
C GLY A 128 19.48 -4.33 25.04
N GLN A 129 20.38 -3.38 25.30
CA GLN A 129 20.94 -2.48 24.29
C GLN A 129 22.08 -3.18 23.54
N ILE A 130 22.12 -3.02 22.22
CA ILE A 130 23.18 -3.55 21.37
C ILE A 130 24.16 -2.40 21.08
N PRO A 131 25.44 -2.49 21.48
CA PRO A 131 26.44 -1.50 21.19
C PRO A 131 26.80 -1.53 19.71
N ALA A 132 27.24 -0.38 19.21
CA ALA A 132 27.55 -0.10 17.81
C ALA A 132 28.46 -1.14 17.13
N GLN A 133 29.27 -1.89 17.90
CA GLN A 133 30.36 -2.71 17.37
C GLN A 133 30.21 -4.24 17.54
N GLY A 134 29.05 -4.74 18.01
CA GLY A 134 28.82 -6.19 18.15
C GLY A 134 29.67 -6.88 19.23
N TYR A 135 29.60 -8.22 19.32
CA TYR A 135 30.21 -9.00 20.40
C TYR A 135 30.74 -10.38 19.94
N GLY A 136 32.05 -10.61 19.91
CA GLY A 136 32.63 -11.96 19.71
C GLY A 136 34.13 -11.90 19.97
N GLY A 137 34.91 -12.90 20.44
CA GLY A 137 34.68 -14.27 21.03
C GLY A 137 35.90 -14.81 21.85
N ASN A 138 35.72 -15.87 22.71
CA ASN A 138 36.48 -17.16 22.72
C ASN A 138 36.36 -18.00 24.03
N VAL A 139 36.19 -19.34 24.10
CA VAL A 139 35.76 -20.47 23.21
C VAL A 139 35.35 -21.67 24.11
N ASN A 140 34.27 -22.39 23.78
CA ASN A 140 34.16 -23.88 23.78
C ASN A 140 32.86 -24.29 23.04
N GLN A 141 32.98 -25.13 22.00
CA GLN A 141 32.03 -25.20 20.87
C GLN A 141 30.60 -25.68 21.19
N SER A 142 29.61 -25.13 20.45
CA SER A 142 28.17 -25.33 20.61
C SER A 142 27.59 -26.37 19.63
N THR A 143 26.69 -27.25 20.09
CA THR A 143 25.94 -28.20 19.25
C THR A 143 25.12 -27.51 18.15
N VAL A 144 24.61 -26.31 18.42
CA VAL A 144 23.88 -25.50 17.42
C VAL A 144 24.83 -25.00 16.33
N ALA A 145 26.08 -24.67 16.70
CA ALA A 145 27.10 -24.28 15.73
C ALA A 145 27.42 -25.43 14.77
N LEU A 146 27.52 -26.66 15.29
CA LEU A 146 27.78 -27.87 14.51
C LEU A 146 26.65 -28.19 13.51
N TYR A 147 25.38 -28.02 13.89
CA TYR A 147 24.25 -28.18 12.98
C TYR A 147 24.26 -27.15 11.86
N TRP A 148 24.56 -25.89 12.18
CA TRP A 148 24.64 -24.82 11.20
C TRP A 148 25.76 -25.05 10.18
N VAL A 149 26.95 -25.43 10.64
CA VAL A 149 28.09 -25.76 9.77
C VAL A 149 27.73 -26.89 8.81
N ARG A 150 27.02 -27.91 9.29
CA ARG A 150 26.58 -29.04 8.45
C ARG A 150 25.56 -28.63 7.38
N GLU A 151 24.71 -27.65 7.68
CA GLU A 151 23.75 -27.13 6.70
C GLU A 151 24.45 -26.34 5.58
N LEU A 152 25.47 -25.55 5.93
CA LEU A 152 26.32 -24.88 4.94
C LEU A 152 27.04 -25.87 4.02
N GLU A 153 27.50 -27.01 4.56
CA GLU A 153 28.09 -28.08 3.76
C GLU A 153 27.06 -28.73 2.81
N ASN A 154 25.80 -28.89 3.25
CA ASN A 154 24.70 -29.37 2.39
C ASN A 154 24.38 -28.39 1.24
N ASP A 155 24.53 -27.08 1.48
CA ASP A 155 24.36 -26.02 0.47
C ASP A 155 25.55 -25.91 -0.50
N GLY A 156 26.54 -26.81 -0.40
CA GLY A 156 27.68 -26.91 -1.31
C GLY A 156 28.90 -26.09 -0.89
N VAL A 157 28.94 -25.54 0.33
CA VAL A 157 30.11 -24.84 0.86
C VAL A 157 31.09 -25.85 1.47
N THR A 158 32.27 -26.00 0.89
CA THR A 158 33.31 -26.85 1.48
C THR A 158 33.95 -26.14 2.68
N LEU A 159 33.64 -26.63 3.90
CA LEU A 159 34.13 -26.05 5.14
C LEU A 159 35.18 -26.94 5.82
N TYR A 160 36.22 -26.29 6.34
CA TYR A 160 37.16 -26.87 7.29
C TYR A 160 36.64 -26.59 8.69
N SER A 161 35.98 -27.59 9.26
CA SER A 161 35.33 -27.56 10.58
C SER A 161 35.65 -28.83 11.38
N LYS A 162 35.20 -28.91 12.63
CA LYS A 162 35.37 -30.09 13.48
C LYS A 162 34.70 -31.36 12.95
N LEU A 163 33.65 -31.20 12.14
CA LEU A 163 32.91 -32.30 11.52
C LEU A 163 33.46 -32.65 10.13
N SER A 164 34.26 -31.77 9.54
CA SER A 164 34.84 -32.00 8.22
C SER A 164 35.94 -33.08 8.26
N PRO A 165 36.13 -33.87 7.19
CA PRO A 165 37.23 -34.83 7.07
C PRO A 165 38.61 -34.17 7.18
N ASN A 166 38.69 -32.86 6.91
CA ASN A 166 39.92 -32.08 6.83
C ASN A 166 40.31 -31.41 8.17
N ALA A 167 39.56 -31.67 9.24
CA ALA A 167 39.74 -31.13 10.60
C ALA A 167 39.60 -29.58 10.72
N GLU A 168 39.52 -29.09 11.97
CA GLU A 168 39.42 -27.65 12.25
C GLU A 168 40.66 -26.89 11.76
N SER A 169 40.44 -25.83 10.99
CA SER A 169 41.52 -24.94 10.58
C SER A 169 41.91 -23.96 11.70
N LYS A 170 43.22 -23.73 11.84
CA LYS A 170 43.75 -22.64 12.65
C LYS A 170 44.04 -21.44 11.79
N ILE A 171 43.33 -20.34 12.04
CA ILE A 171 43.60 -19.04 11.43
C ILE A 171 44.32 -18.18 12.47
N MET A 172 45.52 -17.69 12.15
CA MET A 172 46.33 -16.84 13.06
C MET A 172 46.53 -17.47 14.45
N GLY A 173 46.79 -18.78 14.48
CA GLY A 173 47.02 -19.54 15.71
C GLY A 173 45.76 -19.90 16.51
N ARG A 174 44.57 -19.51 16.06
CA ARG A 174 43.28 -19.75 16.75
C ARG A 174 42.36 -20.66 15.94
N TYR A 175 41.62 -21.53 16.62
CA TYR A 175 40.59 -22.36 15.99
C TYR A 175 39.37 -21.51 15.63
N VAL A 176 38.78 -21.76 14.45
CA VAL A 176 37.53 -21.14 13.98
C VAL A 176 36.43 -22.20 13.84
N ASP A 177 35.16 -21.79 13.93
CA ASP A 177 34.04 -22.75 13.89
C ASP A 177 33.85 -23.38 12.50
N GLY A 178 34.11 -22.60 11.44
CA GLY A 178 34.23 -23.07 10.07
C GLY A 178 35.10 -22.15 9.22
N TYR A 179 35.83 -22.70 8.27
CA TYR A 179 36.65 -21.95 7.32
C TYR A 179 36.41 -22.45 5.91
N CYS A 180 36.19 -21.55 4.94
CA CYS A 180 36.16 -21.93 3.53
C CYS A 180 37.45 -21.49 2.86
N SER A 181 38.23 -22.43 2.31
CA SER A 181 39.50 -22.11 1.64
C SER A 181 39.32 -21.46 0.28
N GLU A 182 38.24 -21.80 -0.43
CA GLU A 182 37.94 -21.28 -1.77
C GLU A 182 37.62 -19.79 -1.74
N THR A 183 36.81 -19.36 -0.78
CA THR A 183 36.38 -17.95 -0.65
C THR A 183 37.21 -17.17 0.38
N ASN A 184 38.15 -17.83 1.07
CA ASN A 184 38.94 -17.24 2.15
C ASN A 184 38.09 -16.64 3.28
N THR A 185 36.97 -17.29 3.60
CA THR A 185 35.93 -16.78 4.51
C THR A 185 35.92 -17.53 5.84
N ILE A 186 35.76 -16.81 6.95
CA ILE A 186 35.64 -17.36 8.31
C ILE A 186 34.17 -17.38 8.75
N TYR A 187 33.72 -18.50 9.32
CA TYR A 187 32.39 -18.67 9.92
C TYR A 187 32.54 -18.84 11.44
N GLN A 188 31.86 -18.01 12.22
CA GLN A 188 31.99 -17.99 13.69
C GLN A 188 30.62 -17.92 14.39
N PHE A 189 30.41 -18.77 15.40
CA PHE A 189 29.17 -18.86 16.16
C PHE A 189 29.33 -18.37 17.61
N HIS A 190 28.50 -17.44 18.04
CA HIS A 190 28.59 -16.79 19.37
C HIS A 190 27.43 -17.17 20.29
N GLY A 191 27.71 -18.02 21.30
CA GLY A 191 26.75 -18.39 22.36
C GLY A 191 26.86 -17.54 23.64
N CYS A 192 25.73 -17.19 24.27
CA CYS A 192 25.66 -16.27 25.44
C CYS A 192 26.55 -16.65 26.64
N PHE A 193 26.69 -17.94 26.92
CA PHE A 193 27.47 -18.45 28.06
C PHE A 193 28.99 -18.32 27.86
N PHE A 194 29.47 -18.46 26.63
CA PHE A 194 30.91 -18.57 26.34
C PHE A 194 31.56 -17.25 25.93
N HIS A 195 30.80 -16.26 25.44
CA HIS A 195 31.33 -14.91 25.17
C HIS A 195 31.16 -13.94 26.36
N GLY A 196 30.55 -14.39 27.46
CA GLY A 196 30.27 -13.58 28.63
C GLY A 196 29.26 -12.47 28.39
N CYS A 197 28.08 -12.87 27.92
CA CYS A 197 26.97 -11.96 27.65
C CYS A 197 26.60 -11.13 28.89
N LYS A 198 26.70 -9.80 28.78
CA LYS A 198 26.49 -8.84 29.89
C LYS A 198 25.09 -8.91 30.51
N THR A 199 24.11 -9.41 29.77
CA THR A 199 22.71 -9.54 30.21
C THR A 199 22.40 -10.89 30.83
N CYS A 200 23.09 -11.95 30.42
CA CYS A 200 22.92 -13.28 31.01
C CYS A 200 23.78 -13.46 32.25
N TYR A 201 24.91 -12.76 32.34
CA TYR A 201 25.89 -12.93 33.41
C TYR A 201 26.50 -11.59 33.84
N ASP A 202 26.58 -11.41 35.16
CA ASP A 202 27.16 -10.23 35.79
C ASP A 202 28.67 -10.14 35.57
N SER A 203 29.21 -8.93 35.48
CA SER A 203 30.61 -8.67 35.08
C SER A 203 31.60 -9.21 36.11
N ASP A 204 31.25 -9.11 37.39
CA ASP A 204 32.03 -9.58 38.54
C ASP A 204 31.83 -11.08 38.79
N LYS A 205 30.85 -11.71 38.12
CA LYS A 205 30.66 -13.16 38.19
C LYS A 205 31.64 -13.86 37.27
N PHE A 206 32.02 -15.06 37.70
CA PHE A 206 32.95 -15.90 36.97
C PHE A 206 32.20 -16.88 36.08
N ASN A 207 32.72 -17.06 34.86
CA ASN A 207 32.43 -18.24 34.09
C ASN A 207 33.13 -19.42 34.76
N MET A 208 32.34 -20.30 35.38
CA MET A 208 32.89 -21.44 36.14
C MET A 208 33.63 -22.46 35.28
N VAL A 209 33.41 -22.46 33.95
CA VAL A 209 34.07 -23.38 33.01
C VAL A 209 35.43 -22.82 32.57
N LEU A 210 35.51 -21.51 32.34
CA LEU A 210 36.72 -20.84 31.85
C LEU A 210 37.56 -20.23 32.98
N SER A 211 37.06 -20.23 34.21
CA SER A 211 37.69 -19.64 35.41
C SER A 211 38.11 -18.18 35.23
N GLU A 212 37.39 -17.46 34.38
CA GLU A 212 37.59 -16.04 34.08
C GLU A 212 36.31 -15.26 34.40
N SER A 213 36.46 -13.97 34.72
CA SER A 213 35.31 -13.10 34.87
C SER A 213 34.58 -12.95 33.53
N PHE A 214 33.26 -12.80 33.55
CA PHE A 214 32.50 -12.55 32.34
C PHE A 214 32.87 -11.21 31.67
N TYR A 215 33.50 -10.28 32.39
CA TYR A 215 34.15 -9.09 31.83
C TYR A 215 35.38 -9.44 30.98
N THR A 216 36.32 -10.20 31.56
CA THR A 216 37.57 -10.60 30.88
C THR A 216 37.29 -11.40 29.61
N LEU A 217 36.32 -12.31 29.67
CA LEU A 217 35.90 -13.11 28.52
C LEU A 217 35.38 -12.25 27.37
N ARG A 218 34.67 -11.16 27.68
CA ARG A 218 34.05 -10.26 26.71
C ARG A 218 35.05 -9.37 25.98
N GLU A 219 36.10 -8.92 26.65
CA GLU A 219 37.18 -8.16 26.01
C GLU A 219 38.03 -9.06 25.13
N ARG A 220 38.32 -10.29 25.59
CA ARG A 220 39.13 -11.26 24.84
C ARG A 220 38.52 -11.61 23.50
N THR A 221 37.30 -12.15 23.55
CA THR A 221 36.19 -11.42 22.99
C THR A 221 36.45 -10.67 21.68
N ARG A 222 36.09 -9.38 21.78
CA ARG A 222 36.16 -8.33 20.77
C ARG A 222 37.49 -8.28 20.01
N CYS A 223 38.61 -8.37 20.72
CA CYS A 223 39.94 -8.24 20.11
C CYS A 223 40.18 -9.29 19.00
N ILE A 224 39.66 -10.51 19.19
CA ILE A 224 39.87 -11.62 18.25
C ILE A 224 39.10 -11.40 16.95
N MET A 225 37.88 -10.85 17.04
CA MET A 225 37.05 -10.59 15.87
C MET A 225 37.53 -9.39 15.06
N GLU A 226 38.07 -8.35 15.72
CA GLU A 226 38.70 -7.22 15.04
C GLU A 226 39.89 -7.68 14.17
N GLU A 227 40.71 -8.58 14.72
CA GLU A 227 41.87 -9.13 14.02
C GLU A 227 41.46 -9.98 12.81
N PHE A 228 40.43 -10.82 12.94
CA PHE A 228 39.90 -11.61 11.82
C PHE A 228 39.30 -10.74 10.70
N LYS A 229 38.49 -9.75 11.06
CA LYS A 229 37.84 -8.84 10.10
C LYS A 229 38.84 -7.96 9.34
N SER A 230 40.00 -7.68 9.92
CA SER A 230 41.03 -6.88 9.25
C SER A 230 41.70 -7.59 8.06
N ASN A 231 41.66 -8.92 8.02
CA ASN A 231 42.39 -9.72 7.02
C ASN A 231 41.48 -10.54 6.10
N ARG A 232 40.24 -10.84 6.51
CA ARG A 232 39.34 -11.77 5.81
C ARG A 232 37.89 -11.38 6.00
N GLU A 233 37.03 -11.91 5.13
CA GLU A 233 35.59 -11.81 5.31
C GLU A 233 35.12 -12.77 6.42
N VAL A 234 34.29 -12.26 7.34
CA VAL A 234 33.85 -13.01 8.53
C VAL A 234 32.33 -13.01 8.63
N TYR A 235 31.72 -14.19 8.64
CA TYR A 235 30.31 -14.41 8.90
C TYR A 235 30.09 -14.78 10.37
N GLU A 236 29.32 -13.95 11.07
CA GLU A 236 29.02 -14.12 12.49
C GLU A 236 27.55 -14.52 12.69
N ILE A 237 27.33 -15.57 13.49
CA ILE A 237 26.00 -15.94 13.96
C ILE A 237 25.88 -15.70 15.46
N TYR A 238 24.84 -14.95 15.82
CA TYR A 238 24.49 -14.63 17.19
C TYR A 238 23.22 -15.38 17.58
N ASN A 239 23.29 -16.17 18.64
CA ASN A 239 22.11 -16.88 19.17
C ASN A 239 21.52 -16.11 20.35
N TYR A 240 20.21 -15.86 20.33
CA TYR A 240 19.48 -15.08 21.34
C TYR A 240 18.43 -15.94 22.05
N ALA A 241 18.18 -15.66 23.33
CA ALA A 241 17.11 -16.31 24.07
C ALA A 241 15.73 -15.84 23.59
N HIS A 242 14.84 -16.79 23.28
CA HIS A 242 13.48 -16.51 22.84
C HIS A 242 12.60 -15.99 23.99
N ARG A 243 11.87 -14.88 23.76
CA ARG A 243 10.84 -14.36 24.69
C ARG A 243 9.57 -14.02 23.92
N GLU A 244 8.43 -14.49 24.40
CA GLU A 244 7.12 -14.25 23.77
C GLU A 244 6.41 -12.99 24.32
N LYS A 245 5.51 -12.43 23.51
CA LYS A 245 4.52 -11.39 23.90
C LYS A 245 5.08 -10.06 24.40
N PHE A 246 6.34 -9.78 24.11
CA PHE A 246 7.04 -8.62 24.62
C PHE A 246 6.42 -7.26 24.23
N PHE A 247 5.93 -7.13 22.99
CA PHE A 247 5.23 -5.92 22.50
C PHE A 247 3.69 -6.03 22.53
N HIS A 248 3.15 -7.12 23.07
CA HIS A 248 1.73 -7.44 22.97
C HIS A 248 0.84 -6.33 23.56
N THR A 249 1.17 -5.84 24.75
CA THR A 249 0.41 -4.75 25.40
C THR A 249 0.43 -3.48 24.56
N TYR A 250 1.61 -3.07 24.06
CA TYR A 250 1.76 -1.89 23.22
C TYR A 250 0.92 -1.99 21.94
N VAL A 251 1.08 -3.09 21.19
CA VAL A 251 0.38 -3.32 19.93
C VAL A 251 -1.13 -3.33 20.16
N ASN A 252 -1.62 -4.05 21.17
CA ASN A 252 -3.05 -4.14 21.45
C ASN A 252 -3.64 -2.78 21.84
N THR A 253 -2.92 -1.96 22.63
CA THR A 253 -3.38 -0.61 22.99
C THR A 253 -3.56 0.27 21.77
N PHE A 254 -2.56 0.33 20.88
CA PHE A 254 -2.64 1.23 19.72
C PHE A 254 -3.52 0.68 18.59
N VAL A 255 -3.63 -0.64 18.43
CA VAL A 255 -4.64 -1.26 17.55
C VAL A 255 -6.05 -0.93 18.03
N LYS A 256 -6.33 -1.05 19.34
CA LYS A 256 -7.61 -0.65 19.94
C LYS A 256 -7.94 0.80 19.64
N LEU A 257 -7.05 1.72 19.99
CA LEU A 257 -7.27 3.16 19.81
C LEU A 257 -7.43 3.56 18.33
N LYS A 258 -6.65 2.93 17.44
CA LYS A 258 -6.78 3.12 15.98
C LYS A 258 -8.15 2.64 15.50
N GLN A 259 -8.61 1.48 15.94
CA GLN A 259 -9.88 0.93 15.49
C GLN A 259 -11.06 1.73 16.03
N GLU A 260 -11.04 2.12 17.30
CA GLU A 260 -12.06 2.99 17.92
C GLU A 260 -12.15 4.35 17.21
N SER A 261 -11.03 4.88 16.72
CA SER A 261 -10.99 6.14 15.96
C SER A 261 -11.47 6.01 14.51
N SER A 262 -11.76 4.80 14.02
CA SER A 262 -12.20 4.57 12.63
C SER A 262 -13.70 4.82 12.42
N GLY A 263 -14.45 5.07 13.51
CA GLY A 263 -15.89 5.23 13.48
C GLY A 263 -16.66 3.91 13.41
N VAL A 264 -17.97 4.02 13.58
CA VAL A 264 -18.88 2.87 13.56
C VAL A 264 -18.96 2.30 12.14
N PRO A 265 -18.82 0.97 11.95
CA PRO A 265 -18.97 0.35 10.64
C PRO A 265 -20.34 0.60 10.01
N LYS A 266 -20.40 0.78 8.68
CA LYS A 266 -21.64 1.10 7.95
C LYS A 266 -22.77 0.07 8.16
N ASN A 267 -22.42 -1.20 8.35
CA ASN A 267 -23.36 -2.29 8.60
C ASN A 267 -23.98 -2.26 10.01
N CYS A 268 -23.43 -1.47 10.93
CA CYS A 268 -23.95 -1.25 12.28
C CYS A 268 -24.96 -0.09 12.36
N HIS A 269 -25.35 0.51 11.23
CA HIS A 269 -26.42 1.49 11.18
C HIS A 269 -27.77 0.82 10.84
N ASP A 270 -28.86 1.37 11.35
CA ASP A 270 -30.23 1.02 10.94
C ASP A 270 -30.61 1.66 9.59
N ALA A 271 -31.84 1.41 9.12
CA ALA A 271 -32.32 1.92 7.83
C ALA A 271 -32.40 3.46 7.82
N GLU A 272 -32.53 4.07 8.99
CA GLU A 272 -32.59 5.51 9.25
C GLU A 272 -31.20 6.14 9.49
N GLY A 273 -30.12 5.35 9.48
CA GLY A 273 -28.74 5.79 9.65
C GLY A 273 -28.27 5.97 11.10
N LYS A 274 -29.08 5.64 12.11
CA LYS A 274 -28.69 5.63 13.53
C LYS A 274 -27.91 4.36 13.87
N VAL A 275 -27.07 4.46 14.89
CA VAL A 275 -26.26 3.33 15.36
C VAL A 275 -27.17 2.29 16.02
N ASN A 276 -27.13 1.06 15.51
CA ASN A 276 -27.77 -0.09 16.13
C ASN A 276 -26.79 -0.71 17.14
N ASN A 277 -27.12 -0.62 18.43
CA ASN A 277 -26.27 -1.08 19.53
C ASN A 277 -26.08 -2.60 19.55
N GLU A 278 -27.04 -3.40 19.08
CA GLU A 278 -26.88 -4.86 19.00
C GLU A 278 -25.82 -5.23 17.97
N LYS A 279 -25.91 -4.66 16.76
CA LYS A 279 -24.90 -4.86 15.71
C LYS A 279 -23.53 -4.30 16.07
N LEU A 280 -23.48 -3.22 16.86
CA LEU A 280 -22.22 -2.67 17.35
C LEU A 280 -21.56 -3.63 18.36
N ASN A 281 -22.34 -4.21 19.27
CA ASN A 281 -21.85 -5.20 20.23
C ASN A 281 -21.40 -6.50 19.54
N GLU A 282 -22.13 -6.96 18.53
CA GLU A 282 -21.72 -8.08 17.68
C GLU A 282 -20.38 -7.80 16.99
N TYR A 283 -20.21 -6.60 16.42
CA TYR A 283 -18.95 -6.18 15.82
C TYR A 283 -17.80 -6.17 16.83
N VAL A 284 -18.01 -5.66 18.05
CA VAL A 284 -16.98 -5.65 19.11
C VAL A 284 -16.60 -7.08 19.53
N ALA A 285 -17.58 -7.97 19.69
CA ALA A 285 -17.35 -9.37 20.04
C ALA A 285 -16.60 -10.12 18.93
N GLU A 286 -16.97 -9.87 17.68
CA GLU A 286 -16.30 -10.44 16.51
C GLU A 286 -14.86 -9.93 16.39
N TYR A 287 -14.63 -8.63 16.57
CA TYR A 287 -13.28 -8.06 16.55
C TYR A 287 -12.39 -8.67 17.64
N PHE A 288 -12.92 -8.87 18.86
CA PHE A 288 -12.20 -9.56 19.92
C PHE A 288 -11.88 -11.02 19.58
N LYS A 289 -12.82 -11.74 18.95
CA LYS A 289 -12.63 -13.14 18.54
C LYS A 289 -11.54 -13.29 17.48
N HIS A 290 -11.47 -12.37 16.52
CA HIS A 290 -10.53 -12.44 15.40
C HIS A 290 -9.16 -11.84 15.73
N GLU A 291 -9.13 -10.66 16.37
CA GLU A 291 -7.89 -9.89 16.59
C GLU A 291 -7.37 -10.03 18.03
N GLY A 292 -8.14 -10.59 18.95
CA GLY A 292 -7.78 -10.68 20.37
C GLY A 292 -7.82 -9.34 21.14
N VAL A 293 -8.32 -8.27 20.51
CA VAL A 293 -8.33 -6.91 21.06
C VAL A 293 -9.76 -6.49 21.43
N LYS A 294 -9.98 -6.15 22.70
CA LYS A 294 -11.30 -5.72 23.21
C LYS A 294 -11.51 -4.22 23.02
N LEU A 295 -12.42 -3.85 22.11
CA LEU A 295 -12.84 -2.48 21.86
C LEU A 295 -13.85 -1.99 22.93
N ASP A 296 -13.85 -0.70 23.23
CA ASP A 296 -14.87 -0.04 24.05
C ASP A 296 -15.94 0.58 23.14
N ALA A 297 -17.13 -0.03 23.08
CA ALA A 297 -18.21 0.39 22.18
C ALA A 297 -18.54 1.89 22.29
N ASP A 298 -18.56 2.42 23.52
CA ASP A 298 -18.87 3.84 23.81
C ASP A 298 -17.81 4.83 23.30
N LYS A 299 -16.59 4.36 23.03
CA LYS A 299 -15.48 5.21 22.56
C LYS A 299 -15.30 5.15 21.04
N ILE A 300 -16.03 4.27 20.36
CA ILE A 300 -15.97 4.15 18.91
C ILE A 300 -16.58 5.41 18.28
N SER A 301 -15.72 6.24 17.71
CA SER A 301 -16.10 7.51 17.11
C SER A 301 -15.19 7.80 15.93
N TYR A 302 -15.74 8.43 14.89
CA TYR A 302 -14.95 8.77 13.72
C TYR A 302 -14.00 9.93 14.05
N ASN A 303 -12.70 9.64 14.15
CA ASN A 303 -11.66 10.64 14.40
C ASN A 303 -10.45 10.36 13.49
N PRO A 304 -10.41 10.94 12.28
CA PRO A 304 -9.36 10.65 11.31
C PRO A 304 -7.96 11.08 11.79
N GLY A 305 -7.84 12.16 12.58
CA GLY A 305 -6.57 12.61 13.14
C GLY A 305 -6.02 11.66 14.17
N GLN A 306 -6.83 11.30 15.17
CA GLN A 306 -6.44 10.33 16.19
C GLN A 306 -6.09 9.00 15.54
N ARG A 307 -6.89 8.53 14.58
CA ARG A 307 -6.61 7.30 13.82
C ARG A 307 -5.26 7.36 13.11
N THR A 308 -4.93 8.50 12.51
CA THR A 308 -3.64 8.71 11.81
C THR A 308 -2.49 8.66 12.79
N VAL A 309 -2.61 9.33 13.95
CA VAL A 309 -1.61 9.30 15.01
C VAL A 309 -1.42 7.87 15.54
N MET A 310 -2.49 7.15 15.89
CA MET A 310 -2.39 5.77 16.39
C MET A 310 -1.78 4.82 15.37
N LYS A 311 -2.10 4.99 14.07
CA LYS A 311 -1.46 4.23 12.99
C LYS A 311 0.04 4.53 12.89
N ALA A 312 0.43 5.80 13.01
CA ALA A 312 1.84 6.17 13.02
C ALA A 312 2.58 5.53 14.21
N LEU A 313 1.97 5.56 15.40
CA LEU A 313 2.48 4.92 16.62
C LEU A 313 2.73 3.40 16.47
N LEU A 314 1.87 2.71 15.72
CA LEU A 314 2.08 1.29 15.42
C LEU A 314 3.24 1.06 14.43
N ASN A 315 3.37 1.93 13.44
CA ASN A 315 4.28 1.71 12.32
C ASN A 315 5.71 2.19 12.58
N SER A 316 5.95 3.17 13.47
CA SER A 316 7.28 3.76 13.63
C SER A 316 8.15 3.08 14.70
N LEU A 317 7.57 2.28 15.61
CA LEU A 317 8.28 1.67 16.74
C LEU A 317 9.45 0.79 16.28
N TRP A 318 9.21 -0.16 15.36
CA TRP A 318 10.26 -1.06 14.88
C TRP A 318 11.32 -0.33 14.05
N GLY A 319 10.92 0.72 13.31
CA GLY A 319 11.85 1.57 12.56
C GLY A 319 12.81 2.32 13.49
N LYS A 320 12.32 2.76 14.65
CA LYS A 320 13.15 3.40 15.68
C LYS A 320 14.17 2.44 16.28
N LEU A 321 13.80 1.16 16.46
CA LEU A 321 14.72 0.11 16.91
C LEU A 321 15.84 -0.19 15.89
N ALA A 322 15.63 0.13 14.61
CA ALA A 322 16.60 -0.01 13.52
C ALA A 322 17.33 1.30 13.16
N GLN A 323 17.15 2.38 13.92
CA GLN A 323 17.71 3.69 13.56
C GLN A 323 19.24 3.63 13.44
N ASN A 324 19.76 4.18 12.34
CA ASN A 324 21.20 4.31 12.11
C ASN A 324 21.83 5.34 13.06
N GLU A 325 23.06 5.06 13.49
CA GLU A 325 23.87 5.91 14.38
C GLU A 325 24.55 7.04 13.60
N ASP A 326 24.88 6.80 12.32
CA ASP A 326 25.53 7.76 11.43
C ASP A 326 24.54 8.74 10.80
N THR A 327 23.70 9.38 11.61
CA THR A 327 22.84 10.46 11.13
C THR A 327 23.60 11.79 11.12
N THR A 328 23.73 12.37 9.94
CA THR A 328 24.22 13.74 9.77
C THR A 328 23.11 14.71 10.20
N VAL A 329 23.43 15.59 11.15
CA VAL A 329 22.53 16.61 11.69
C VAL A 329 22.94 17.98 11.14
N VAL A 330 21.94 18.76 10.75
CA VAL A 330 22.12 20.18 10.40
C VAL A 330 21.54 21.03 11.53
N SER A 331 22.37 21.85 12.15
CA SER A 331 21.95 22.80 13.19
C SER A 331 22.16 24.23 12.73
N PHE A 332 21.27 25.11 13.18
CA PHE A 332 21.39 26.56 13.04
C PHE A 332 21.61 27.11 14.43
N LEU A 333 22.77 27.72 14.63
CA LEU A 333 23.24 28.24 15.92
C LEU A 333 23.27 29.75 15.82
N ASP A 334 22.55 30.42 16.73
CA ASP A 334 22.49 31.88 16.84
C ASP A 334 23.36 32.43 17.97
N ARG A 335 23.93 31.54 18.79
CA ARG A 335 24.87 31.87 19.87
C ARG A 335 26.25 31.31 19.59
N PHE A 336 27.27 32.14 19.84
CA PHE A 336 28.66 31.74 19.69
C PHE A 336 29.09 30.66 20.69
N ASP A 337 28.54 30.69 21.92
CA ASP A 337 28.80 29.68 22.95
C ASP A 337 28.41 28.27 22.47
N ASP A 338 27.21 28.13 21.89
CA ASP A 338 26.70 26.85 21.39
C ASP A 338 27.54 26.33 20.21
N LEU A 339 28.07 27.24 19.38
CA LEU A 339 28.99 26.89 18.30
C LEU A 339 30.33 26.40 18.85
N LEU A 340 30.88 27.07 19.86
CA LEU A 340 32.11 26.64 20.52
C LEU A 340 31.94 25.30 21.23
N GLU A 341 30.84 25.09 21.96
CA GLU A 341 30.56 23.79 22.58
C GLU A 341 30.51 22.68 21.53
N LEU A 342 29.82 22.91 20.40
CA LEU A 342 29.66 21.91 19.35
C LEU A 342 30.96 21.58 18.63
N VAL A 343 31.82 22.57 18.35
CA VAL A 343 33.11 22.36 17.67
C VAL A 343 34.14 21.73 18.61
N ASN A 344 34.06 21.98 19.91
CA ASN A 344 34.99 21.41 20.90
C ASN A 344 34.51 20.07 21.49
N ASP A 345 33.32 19.60 21.16
CA ASP A 345 32.84 18.29 21.57
C ASP A 345 33.55 17.18 20.78
N ASN A 346 34.49 16.50 21.43
CA ASN A 346 35.26 15.40 20.85
C ASN A 346 34.41 14.18 20.43
N SER A 347 33.12 14.13 20.79
CA SER A 347 32.18 13.10 20.34
C SER A 347 31.46 13.48 19.03
N ILE A 348 31.68 14.69 18.53
CA ILE A 348 31.03 15.26 17.34
C ILE A 348 32.07 15.58 16.28
N GLU A 349 31.83 15.10 15.07
CA GLU A 349 32.59 15.47 13.89
C GLU A 349 31.81 16.51 13.09
N VAL A 350 32.33 17.74 13.03
CA VAL A 350 31.76 18.81 12.21
C VAL A 350 32.28 18.67 10.78
N THR A 351 31.38 18.42 9.85
CA THR A 351 31.69 18.22 8.42
C THR A 351 31.59 19.51 7.61
N SER A 352 30.70 20.43 7.99
CA SER A 352 30.66 21.78 7.40
C SER A 352 30.20 22.83 8.39
N LEU A 353 30.71 24.05 8.23
CA LEU A 353 30.33 25.23 8.98
C LEU A 353 30.20 26.39 7.99
N HIS A 354 29.01 26.99 7.94
CA HIS A 354 28.70 28.12 7.06
C HIS A 354 27.95 29.20 7.83
N PHE A 355 28.44 30.43 7.79
CA PHE A 355 27.70 31.58 8.32
C PHE A 355 26.66 32.02 7.28
N ILE A 356 25.39 31.97 7.66
CA ILE A 356 24.27 32.43 6.82
C ILE A 356 24.08 33.93 6.98
N SER A 357 24.35 34.43 8.18
CA SER A 357 24.39 35.86 8.52
C SER A 357 25.41 36.07 9.64
N ASP A 358 25.65 37.33 10.02
CA ASP A 358 26.56 37.71 11.11
C ASP A 358 26.22 37.04 12.44
N ASN A 359 24.96 36.62 12.63
CA ASN A 359 24.46 36.06 13.87
C ASN A 359 24.00 34.60 13.74
N ILE A 360 24.09 33.96 12.57
CA ILE A 360 23.60 32.58 12.39
C ILE A 360 24.64 31.73 11.68
N ALA A 361 25.14 30.73 12.40
CA ALA A 361 25.99 29.68 11.88
C ALA A 361 25.17 28.42 11.58
N ARG A 362 25.25 27.92 10.36
CA ARG A 362 24.80 26.59 9.98
C ARG A 362 25.95 25.61 10.11
N THR A 363 25.80 24.62 10.98
CA THR A 363 26.72 23.50 11.09
C THR A 363 26.09 22.23 10.52
N THR A 364 26.88 21.43 9.84
CA THR A 364 26.56 20.04 9.51
C THR A 364 27.54 19.18 10.29
N HIS A 365 27.04 18.29 11.13
CA HIS A 365 27.88 17.50 12.01
C HIS A 365 27.26 16.11 12.23
N ARG A 366 28.10 15.15 12.62
CA ARG A 366 27.68 13.80 12.97
C ARG A 366 28.29 13.41 14.31
N LYS A 367 27.62 12.56 15.08
CA LYS A 367 28.21 11.95 16.26
C LYS A 367 29.11 10.79 15.83
N ILE A 368 30.28 10.67 16.44
CA ILE A 368 31.21 9.60 16.15
C ILE A 368 30.64 8.29 16.74
N ALA A 369 30.27 7.33 15.88
CA ALA A 369 29.54 6.12 16.26
C ALA A 369 30.24 5.27 17.35
N SER A 370 31.58 5.30 17.42
CA SER A 370 32.34 4.57 18.46
C SER A 370 32.18 5.14 19.87
N LEU A 371 31.65 6.36 20.02
CA LEU A 371 31.56 7.07 21.30
C LEU A 371 30.11 7.21 21.83
N VAL A 372 29.10 6.77 21.06
CA VAL A 372 27.70 6.98 21.40
C VAL A 372 26.91 5.68 21.27
N THR A 373 26.47 5.14 22.40
CA THR A 373 25.44 4.09 22.45
C THR A 373 24.07 4.74 22.55
N LEU A 374 23.22 4.55 21.53
CA LEU A 374 21.82 4.98 21.64
C LEU A 374 21.06 4.01 22.55
N PRO A 375 20.52 4.47 23.70
CA PRO A 375 19.97 3.55 24.70
C PRO A 375 18.68 2.84 24.30
N ASN A 376 18.15 3.13 23.11
CA ASN A 376 16.81 2.73 22.71
C ASN A 376 16.76 1.96 21.39
N ARG A 377 17.90 1.38 20.99
CA ARG A 377 18.06 0.64 19.73
C ARG A 377 18.13 -0.86 20.01
N ASN A 378 17.49 -1.65 19.15
CA ASN A 378 17.64 -3.10 19.14
C ASN A 378 17.41 -3.60 17.72
N VAL A 379 18.49 -3.59 16.92
CA VAL A 379 18.45 -4.01 15.52
C VAL A 379 18.06 -5.47 15.34
N VAL A 380 18.31 -6.31 16.35
CA VAL A 380 17.94 -7.72 16.33
C VAL A 380 16.42 -7.87 16.39
N ILE A 381 15.74 -7.14 17.29
CA ILE A 381 14.28 -7.12 17.32
C ILE A 381 13.73 -6.60 15.98
N ALA A 382 14.28 -5.50 15.46
CA ALA A 382 13.82 -4.95 14.19
C ALA A 382 14.04 -5.92 13.01
N SER A 383 15.17 -6.64 12.96
CA SER A 383 15.43 -7.64 11.94
C SER A 383 14.43 -8.79 12.03
N PHE A 384 14.10 -9.27 13.24
CA PHE A 384 13.07 -10.29 13.43
C PHE A 384 11.68 -9.80 13.00
N VAL A 385 11.29 -8.56 13.32
CA VAL A 385 10.00 -7.99 12.85
C VAL A 385 9.90 -8.04 11.32
N THR A 386 10.94 -7.60 10.60
CA THR A 386 10.92 -7.65 9.12
C THR A 386 11.00 -9.08 8.58
N ALA A 387 11.71 -9.99 9.25
CA ALA A 387 11.80 -11.39 8.86
C ALA A 387 10.45 -12.10 9.01
N TYR A 388 9.77 -11.93 10.15
CA TYR A 388 8.44 -12.49 10.35
C TYR A 388 7.40 -11.90 9.38
N ALA A 389 7.46 -10.60 9.10
CA ALA A 389 6.59 -9.99 8.07
C ALA A 389 6.79 -10.64 6.69
N ARG A 390 8.04 -10.89 6.29
CA ARG A 390 8.36 -11.61 5.04
C ARG A 390 7.89 -13.06 5.07
N LEU A 391 7.99 -13.75 6.22
CA LEU A 391 7.47 -15.12 6.36
C LEU A 391 5.95 -15.17 6.24
N GLU A 392 5.22 -14.21 6.81
CA GLU A 392 3.77 -14.10 6.64
C GLU A 392 3.39 -13.82 5.20
N LEU A 393 4.09 -12.90 4.53
CA LEU A 393 3.92 -12.67 3.10
C LEU A 393 4.19 -13.95 2.31
N PHE A 394 5.29 -14.65 2.59
CA PHE A 394 5.65 -15.90 1.92
C PHE A 394 4.58 -16.99 2.10
N LYS A 395 3.96 -17.12 3.27
CA LYS A 395 2.82 -18.04 3.48
C LYS A 395 1.65 -17.73 2.56
N VAL A 396 1.41 -16.45 2.27
CA VAL A 396 0.37 -16.01 1.32
C VAL A 396 0.81 -16.30 -0.11
N LEU A 397 2.06 -15.98 -0.48
CA LEU A 397 2.60 -16.23 -1.81
C LEU A 397 2.61 -17.73 -2.15
N HIS A 398 3.04 -18.58 -1.22
CA HIS A 398 3.04 -20.04 -1.38
C HIS A 398 1.63 -20.62 -1.59
N LYS A 399 0.58 -19.99 -1.03
CA LYS A 399 -0.80 -20.41 -1.27
C LYS A 399 -1.32 -19.99 -2.65
N LEU A 400 -0.80 -18.87 -3.17
CA LEU A 400 -1.22 -18.30 -4.44
C LEU A 400 -0.45 -18.89 -5.63
N ASP A 401 0.81 -19.29 -5.42
CA ASP A 401 1.64 -20.00 -6.40
C ASP A 401 1.62 -19.28 -7.77
N ASP A 402 1.32 -19.99 -8.85
CA ASP A 402 1.22 -19.47 -10.22
C ASP A 402 0.17 -18.35 -10.42
N SER A 403 -0.72 -18.14 -9.45
CA SER A 403 -1.73 -17.07 -9.52
C SER A 403 -1.16 -15.70 -9.15
N MET A 404 0.04 -15.60 -8.58
CA MET A 404 0.62 -14.33 -8.12
C MET A 404 1.18 -13.49 -9.30
N LEU A 405 0.80 -12.21 -9.36
CA LEU A 405 1.30 -11.24 -10.34
C LEU A 405 2.38 -10.31 -9.76
N TYR A 406 2.19 -9.86 -8.53
CA TYR A 406 3.07 -8.89 -7.89
C TYR A 406 2.91 -8.93 -6.37
N TYR A 407 3.93 -8.51 -5.63
CA TYR A 407 3.85 -8.30 -4.19
C TYR A 407 4.76 -7.15 -3.76
N ASP A 408 4.35 -6.43 -2.72
CA ASP A 408 5.15 -5.41 -2.06
C ASP A 408 4.84 -5.38 -0.56
N THR A 409 5.84 -5.66 0.26
CA THR A 409 5.90 -5.54 1.74
C THR A 409 4.78 -6.25 2.51
N ASP A 410 3.54 -5.80 2.38
CA ASP A 410 2.33 -6.30 3.03
C ASP A 410 1.13 -6.47 2.05
N SER A 411 1.39 -6.41 0.74
CA SER A 411 0.38 -6.48 -0.32
C SER A 411 0.73 -7.53 -1.38
N VAL A 412 -0.30 -8.17 -1.96
CA VAL A 412 -0.18 -9.15 -3.05
C VAL A 412 -1.26 -8.89 -4.10
N ILE A 413 -0.85 -8.88 -5.37
CA ILE A 413 -1.73 -8.84 -6.53
C ILE A 413 -1.71 -10.24 -7.14
N TYR A 414 -2.88 -10.85 -7.32
CA TYR A 414 -3.01 -12.20 -7.86
C TYR A 414 -4.21 -12.32 -8.80
N ILE A 415 -4.13 -13.28 -9.70
CA ILE A 415 -5.18 -13.70 -10.61
C ILE A 415 -6.12 -14.62 -9.86
N GLU A 416 -7.37 -14.21 -9.69
CA GLU A 416 -8.39 -15.12 -9.19
C GLU A 416 -8.96 -15.96 -10.34
N GLY A 417 -8.81 -17.29 -10.23
CA GLY A 417 -9.42 -18.30 -11.07
C GLY A 417 -8.52 -18.94 -12.13
N VAL A 418 -7.93 -20.10 -11.79
CA VAL A 418 -7.85 -21.34 -12.60
C VAL A 418 -7.71 -22.54 -11.62
N GLU A 419 -8.70 -23.42 -11.59
CA GLU A 419 -8.71 -24.82 -11.09
C GLU A 419 -8.21 -25.23 -9.68
N LYS A 420 -7.47 -24.41 -8.93
CA LYS A 420 -7.08 -24.72 -7.54
C LYS A 420 -7.83 -23.79 -6.58
N GLY A 421 -8.77 -24.31 -5.79
CA GLY A 421 -9.69 -23.57 -4.92
C GLY A 421 -9.07 -22.77 -3.76
N HIS A 422 -8.01 -21.98 -4.00
CA HIS A 422 -7.36 -21.15 -3.00
C HIS A 422 -7.93 -19.73 -3.03
N VAL A 423 -9.17 -19.57 -2.55
CA VAL A 423 -9.70 -18.24 -2.23
C VAL A 423 -9.09 -17.82 -0.89
N LEU A 424 -8.16 -16.86 -0.91
CA LEU A 424 -7.76 -16.19 0.33
C LEU A 424 -8.99 -15.47 0.92
N GLN A 425 -9.29 -15.71 2.20
CA GLN A 425 -10.36 -14.98 2.88
C GLN A 425 -10.05 -13.47 2.81
N ARG A 426 -10.87 -12.74 2.05
CA ARG A 426 -10.70 -11.30 1.87
C ARG A 426 -11.02 -10.56 3.16
N GLY A 427 -10.16 -9.62 3.54
CA GLY A 427 -10.54 -8.55 4.47
C GLY A 427 -11.68 -7.71 3.88
N ARG A 428 -12.54 -7.16 4.75
CA ARG A 428 -13.89 -6.63 4.42
C ARG A 428 -13.98 -5.46 3.42
N ASP A 429 -12.89 -4.94 2.85
CA ASP A 429 -12.92 -3.64 2.17
C ASP A 429 -12.54 -3.59 0.68
N LEU A 430 -12.52 -4.70 -0.05
CA LEU A 430 -12.39 -4.68 -1.53
C LEU A 430 -13.54 -5.42 -2.21
N LYS A 431 -14.63 -4.69 -2.47
CA LYS A 431 -15.70 -5.10 -3.40
C LYS A 431 -15.24 -4.89 -4.84
N CYS A 432 -15.02 -5.98 -5.57
CA CYS A 432 -14.96 -5.94 -7.04
C CYS A 432 -16.42 -6.02 -7.55
N CYS A 433 -16.93 -4.94 -8.14
CA CYS A 433 -18.30 -4.87 -8.66
C CYS A 433 -18.34 -5.18 -10.16
N THR A 434 -18.39 -6.46 -10.55
CA THR A 434 -18.88 -6.83 -11.90
C THR A 434 -20.39 -7.03 -11.81
N ILE A 435 -21.19 -6.09 -12.35
CA ILE A 435 -22.65 -6.22 -12.42
C ILE A 435 -23.01 -7.24 -13.53
N PRO A 436 -23.67 -8.36 -13.23
CA PRO A 436 -24.05 -9.35 -14.24
C PRO A 436 -25.15 -8.82 -15.16
N PHE A 437 -25.14 -9.23 -16.43
CA PHE A 437 -26.22 -8.96 -17.39
C PHE A 437 -27.47 -9.76 -17.01
N GLN A 438 -28.63 -9.11 -17.00
CA GLN A 438 -29.89 -9.70 -16.52
C GLN A 438 -30.95 -9.83 -17.62
N HIS A 439 -31.95 -10.69 -17.39
CA HIS A 439 -33.09 -10.96 -18.26
C HIS A 439 -34.07 -9.79 -18.38
N PRO A 440 -34.72 -9.56 -19.56
CA PRO A 440 -34.53 -10.25 -20.85
C PRO A 440 -33.20 -9.96 -21.54
N PHE A 441 -32.58 -11.00 -22.13
CA PHE A 441 -31.24 -10.93 -22.72
C PHE A 441 -31.29 -11.11 -24.24
N MET A 442 -31.10 -10.02 -24.97
CA MET A 442 -30.76 -10.06 -26.39
C MET A 442 -29.60 -9.10 -26.60
N MET A 443 -28.51 -9.60 -27.16
CA MET A 443 -27.32 -8.81 -27.41
C MET A 443 -26.94 -8.84 -28.87
N THR A 444 -26.71 -7.66 -29.45
CA THR A 444 -26.18 -7.52 -30.80
C THR A 444 -24.72 -7.08 -30.72
N LEU A 445 -23.81 -7.86 -31.29
CA LEU A 445 -22.39 -7.56 -31.42
C LEU A 445 -22.06 -7.19 -32.88
N CYS A 446 -21.38 -6.07 -33.08
CA CYS A 446 -21.05 -5.52 -34.40
C CYS A 446 -19.75 -4.69 -34.38
N GLY A 447 -19.11 -4.51 -35.55
CA GLY A 447 -17.88 -3.72 -35.70
C GLY A 447 -17.07 -4.12 -36.93
N PRO A 448 -16.12 -3.37 -37.49
CA PRO A 448 -15.43 -3.79 -38.72
C PRO A 448 -14.48 -5.00 -38.50
N SER A 449 -13.90 -5.53 -39.59
CA SER A 449 -12.81 -6.52 -39.49
C SER A 449 -11.65 -5.97 -38.65
N GLN A 450 -10.95 -6.83 -37.88
CA GLN A 450 -9.83 -6.48 -36.99
C GLN A 450 -10.17 -5.55 -35.80
N SER A 451 -11.45 -5.28 -35.53
CA SER A 451 -11.87 -4.41 -34.41
C SER A 451 -11.83 -5.05 -33.01
N GLY A 452 -11.43 -6.32 -32.90
CA GLY A 452 -11.44 -7.08 -31.65
C GLY A 452 -12.71 -7.90 -31.39
N LYS A 453 -13.63 -8.01 -32.37
CA LYS A 453 -14.85 -8.86 -32.27
C LYS A 453 -14.53 -10.31 -31.85
N SER A 454 -13.48 -10.89 -32.41
CA SER A 454 -13.07 -12.27 -32.15
C SER A 454 -12.66 -12.50 -30.70
N TYR A 455 -11.87 -11.57 -30.18
CA TYR A 455 -11.47 -11.54 -28.78
C TYR A 455 -12.68 -11.38 -27.84
N PHE A 456 -13.63 -10.52 -28.21
CA PHE A 456 -14.87 -10.34 -27.46
C PHE A 456 -15.73 -11.61 -27.44
N ILE A 457 -15.87 -12.28 -28.59
CA ILE A 457 -16.63 -13.54 -28.72
C ILE A 457 -15.98 -14.66 -27.91
N GLU A 458 -14.66 -14.80 -27.99
CA GLU A 458 -13.92 -15.79 -27.22
C GLU A 458 -14.08 -15.56 -25.72
N LYS A 459 -13.88 -14.33 -25.24
CA LYS A 459 -14.04 -13.98 -23.83
C LYS A 459 -15.48 -14.17 -23.36
N ILE A 460 -16.48 -13.82 -24.16
CA ILE A 460 -17.87 -13.97 -23.74
C ILE A 460 -18.28 -15.43 -23.69
N ILE A 461 -17.89 -16.26 -24.65
CA ILE A 461 -18.19 -17.70 -24.63
C ILE A 461 -17.57 -18.35 -23.39
N ARG A 462 -16.33 -17.98 -23.03
CA ARG A 462 -15.66 -18.48 -21.81
C ARG A 462 -16.31 -18.04 -20.50
N ASN A 463 -16.95 -16.88 -20.45
CA ASN A 463 -17.40 -16.26 -19.19
C ASN A 463 -18.92 -16.02 -19.12
N HIS A 464 -19.71 -16.39 -20.14
CA HIS A 464 -21.13 -16.03 -20.20
C HIS A 464 -21.96 -16.61 -19.05
N GLU A 465 -21.59 -17.76 -18.49
CA GLU A 465 -22.32 -18.40 -17.39
C GLU A 465 -22.23 -17.63 -16.07
N THR A 466 -21.13 -16.91 -15.88
CA THR A 466 -20.89 -16.06 -14.69
C THR A 466 -21.30 -14.61 -14.94
N LEU A 467 -21.28 -14.16 -16.19
CA LEU A 467 -21.58 -12.78 -16.58
C LEU A 467 -23.05 -12.53 -16.95
N ILE A 468 -23.80 -13.54 -17.40
CA ILE A 468 -25.13 -13.38 -18.00
C ILE A 468 -26.14 -14.34 -17.36
N HIS A 469 -27.27 -13.81 -16.90
CA HIS A 469 -28.33 -14.60 -16.27
C HIS A 469 -29.74 -14.27 -16.83
N PRO A 470 -30.50 -15.28 -17.32
CA PRO A 470 -30.11 -16.67 -17.60
C PRO A 470 -29.11 -16.77 -18.76
N THR A 471 -28.37 -17.87 -18.81
CA THR A 471 -27.24 -18.05 -19.74
C THR A 471 -27.68 -18.04 -21.21
N ILE A 472 -26.71 -17.89 -22.12
CA ILE A 472 -26.96 -17.79 -23.56
C ILE A 472 -27.43 -19.15 -24.09
N ASP A 473 -28.66 -19.21 -24.61
CA ASP A 473 -29.20 -20.44 -25.20
C ASP A 473 -28.91 -20.56 -26.71
N LYS A 474 -28.80 -19.41 -27.41
CA LYS A 474 -28.65 -19.36 -28.86
C LYS A 474 -27.62 -18.34 -29.31
N LEU A 475 -26.70 -18.78 -30.18
CA LEU A 475 -25.73 -17.93 -30.87
C LEU A 475 -26.02 -17.95 -32.37
N LEU A 476 -26.38 -16.78 -32.92
CA LEU A 476 -26.66 -16.60 -34.34
C LEU A 476 -25.54 -15.77 -34.98
N TYR A 477 -24.86 -16.36 -35.96
CA TYR A 477 -23.69 -15.76 -36.60
C TYR A 477 -24.00 -15.41 -38.07
N LEU A 478 -24.08 -14.12 -38.38
CA LEU A 478 -24.37 -13.57 -39.72
C LEU A 478 -23.14 -12.82 -40.24
N TYR A 479 -22.33 -13.50 -41.07
CA TYR A 479 -21.05 -12.97 -41.55
C TYR A 479 -20.64 -13.64 -42.87
N THR A 480 -19.88 -12.95 -43.72
CA THR A 480 -19.31 -13.51 -44.96
C THR A 480 -18.17 -14.50 -44.66
N MET A 481 -18.19 -15.66 -45.31
CA MET A 481 -17.62 -16.92 -44.80
C MET A 481 -16.09 -16.98 -44.63
N ASP A 482 -15.32 -16.08 -45.26
CA ASP A 482 -13.89 -16.35 -45.52
C ASP A 482 -12.91 -15.79 -44.48
N LYS A 483 -13.36 -15.02 -43.47
CA LYS A 483 -12.45 -14.27 -42.57
C LYS A 483 -12.24 -14.80 -41.15
N TYR A 484 -12.92 -15.87 -40.71
CA TYR A 484 -12.83 -16.32 -39.31
C TYR A 484 -13.07 -17.83 -39.06
N ASP A 485 -12.42 -18.70 -39.82
CA ASP A 485 -12.52 -20.16 -39.59
C ASP A 485 -11.98 -20.61 -38.22
N GLY A 486 -11.01 -19.89 -37.64
CA GLY A 486 -10.48 -20.18 -36.31
C GLY A 486 -11.51 -20.04 -35.17
N ILE A 487 -12.45 -19.09 -35.26
CA ILE A 487 -13.53 -18.96 -34.27
C ILE A 487 -14.56 -20.07 -34.47
N LYS A 488 -14.86 -20.43 -35.72
CA LYS A 488 -15.76 -21.56 -36.01
C LYS A 488 -15.20 -22.85 -35.41
N GLN A 489 -13.90 -23.07 -35.57
CA GLN A 489 -13.20 -24.22 -35.01
C GLN A 489 -13.20 -24.17 -33.48
N TYR A 490 -12.84 -23.03 -32.87
CA TYR A 490 -12.90 -22.84 -31.42
C TYR A 490 -14.28 -23.12 -30.82
N ILE A 491 -15.35 -22.62 -31.45
CA ILE A 491 -16.72 -22.85 -30.97
C ILE A 491 -17.18 -24.30 -31.21
N ARG A 492 -16.74 -24.94 -32.31
CA ARG A 492 -16.99 -26.36 -32.55
C ARG A 492 -16.27 -27.26 -31.55
N ASP A 493 -15.03 -26.93 -31.20
CA ASP A 493 -14.20 -27.71 -30.28
C ASP A 493 -14.68 -27.57 -28.83
N ASN A 494 -15.28 -26.42 -28.48
CA ASN A 494 -15.84 -26.16 -27.14
C ASN A 494 -17.36 -26.43 -27.05
N LYS A 495 -17.98 -27.07 -28.05
CA LYS A 495 -19.42 -27.38 -28.04
C LYS A 495 -19.88 -28.28 -26.89
N GLN A 496 -18.98 -29.11 -26.34
CA GLN A 496 -19.31 -30.07 -25.27
C GLN A 496 -19.23 -29.48 -23.86
N THR A 497 -18.58 -28.33 -23.67
CA THR A 497 -18.27 -27.74 -22.36
C THR A 497 -19.09 -26.49 -22.01
N SER A 498 -19.99 -26.04 -22.91
CA SER A 498 -20.78 -24.82 -22.72
C SER A 498 -22.29 -25.09 -22.69
N THR A 499 -23.07 -24.34 -21.87
CA THR A 499 -24.55 -24.40 -21.83
C THR A 499 -25.27 -23.88 -23.09
N LEU A 500 -24.55 -23.54 -24.16
CA LEU A 500 -25.08 -23.10 -25.46
C LEU A 500 -25.84 -24.23 -26.18
N LYS A 501 -27.17 -24.15 -26.19
CA LYS A 501 -28.05 -25.20 -26.76
C LYS A 501 -28.06 -25.22 -28.29
N THR A 502 -28.00 -24.05 -28.94
CA THR A 502 -28.11 -23.96 -30.41
C THR A 502 -27.12 -22.97 -30.99
N PHE A 503 -26.41 -23.40 -32.04
CA PHE A 503 -25.48 -22.59 -32.80
C PHE A 503 -25.85 -22.65 -34.28
N GLU A 504 -26.06 -21.51 -34.92
CA GLU A 504 -26.43 -21.42 -36.33
C GLU A 504 -25.55 -20.41 -37.09
N PHE A 505 -24.83 -20.90 -38.11
CA PHE A 505 -24.10 -20.07 -39.07
C PHE A 505 -25.00 -19.81 -40.28
N ILE A 506 -25.22 -18.55 -40.62
CA ILE A 506 -25.92 -18.18 -41.84
C ILE A 506 -24.90 -17.61 -42.82
N ASP A 507 -24.68 -18.35 -43.92
CA ASP A 507 -23.82 -17.90 -45.02
C ASP A 507 -24.42 -16.66 -45.69
N CYS A 508 -23.71 -15.54 -45.58
CA CYS A 508 -24.10 -14.25 -46.15
C CYS A 508 -23.40 -13.94 -47.49
N ASN A 509 -22.67 -14.89 -48.09
CA ASN A 509 -21.93 -14.70 -49.34
C ASN A 509 -22.84 -14.36 -50.54
N LYS A 510 -24.13 -14.71 -50.48
CA LYS A 510 -25.16 -14.32 -51.48
C LYS A 510 -25.94 -13.05 -51.09
N GLY A 511 -25.50 -12.34 -50.06
CA GLY A 511 -26.20 -11.22 -49.44
C GLY A 511 -26.84 -11.60 -48.09
N ILE A 512 -27.03 -10.60 -47.23
CA ILE A 512 -27.58 -10.78 -45.89
C ILE A 512 -29.10 -11.06 -45.98
N PRO A 513 -29.64 -12.08 -45.29
CA PRO A 513 -31.07 -12.43 -45.32
C PRO A 513 -31.96 -11.26 -44.88
N SER A 514 -33.23 -11.21 -45.30
CA SER A 514 -34.14 -10.13 -44.84
C SER A 514 -34.43 -10.25 -43.33
N MET A 515 -34.81 -9.13 -42.69
CA MET A 515 -35.17 -9.11 -41.26
C MET A 515 -36.31 -10.08 -40.92
N GLU A 516 -37.23 -10.31 -41.85
CA GLU A 516 -38.35 -11.25 -41.66
C GLU A 516 -37.85 -12.70 -41.53
N THR A 517 -36.81 -13.08 -42.29
CA THR A 517 -36.17 -14.40 -42.19
C THR A 517 -35.44 -14.61 -40.87
N ILE A 518 -34.89 -13.55 -40.28
CA ILE A 518 -34.10 -13.63 -39.03
C ILE A 518 -34.98 -13.49 -37.79
N LYS A 519 -36.07 -12.70 -37.83
CA LYS A 519 -37.00 -12.52 -36.71
C LYS A 519 -37.54 -13.85 -36.17
N GLY A 520 -37.85 -14.81 -37.03
CA GLY A 520 -38.29 -16.16 -36.61
C GLY A 520 -37.21 -16.99 -35.92
N LYS A 521 -35.93 -16.61 -36.05
CA LYS A 521 -34.78 -17.31 -35.46
C LYS A 521 -34.28 -16.68 -34.15
N LEU A 522 -34.77 -15.49 -33.78
CA LEU A 522 -34.38 -14.78 -32.55
C LEU A 522 -35.25 -15.24 -31.36
N GLY A 523 -34.62 -15.77 -30.30
CA GLY A 523 -35.26 -16.23 -29.07
C GLY A 523 -34.91 -15.39 -27.83
N LYS A 524 -35.44 -15.78 -26.65
CA LYS A 524 -35.37 -14.99 -25.40
C LYS A 524 -33.97 -14.82 -24.76
N ASN A 525 -32.95 -15.57 -25.19
CA ASN A 525 -31.55 -15.48 -24.74
C ASN A 525 -30.58 -15.62 -25.92
N THR A 526 -30.64 -14.68 -26.88
CA THR A 526 -29.88 -14.77 -28.14
C THR A 526 -28.73 -13.77 -28.19
N LEU A 527 -27.53 -14.26 -28.52
CA LEU A 527 -26.40 -13.44 -28.96
C LEU A 527 -26.36 -13.41 -30.49
N LEU A 528 -26.56 -12.24 -31.06
CA LEU A 528 -26.52 -11.97 -32.50
C LEU A 528 -25.17 -11.34 -32.86
N VAL A 529 -24.39 -12.01 -33.70
CA VAL A 529 -23.11 -11.47 -34.20
C VAL A 529 -23.27 -11.05 -35.64
N LEU A 530 -22.97 -9.78 -35.91
CA LEU A 530 -23.02 -9.16 -37.23
C LEU A 530 -21.60 -8.76 -37.69
N ASP A 531 -21.42 -8.63 -39.00
CA ASP A 531 -20.20 -8.03 -39.55
C ASP A 531 -20.15 -6.54 -39.19
N ASP A 532 -20.77 -5.69 -39.99
CA ASP A 532 -20.81 -4.24 -39.76
C ASP A 532 -22.22 -3.71 -40.05
N LEU A 533 -22.76 -2.87 -39.16
CA LEU A 533 -24.08 -2.27 -39.30
C LEU A 533 -24.18 -1.33 -40.51
N MET A 534 -23.05 -0.83 -41.02
CA MET A 534 -23.04 0.13 -42.13
C MET A 534 -22.95 -0.50 -43.52
N VAL A 535 -22.82 -1.83 -43.60
CA VAL A 535 -22.65 -2.53 -44.88
C VAL A 535 -24.01 -2.92 -45.47
N GLY A 536 -24.28 -2.41 -46.68
CA GLY A 536 -25.41 -2.83 -47.52
C GLY A 536 -26.78 -2.61 -46.88
N LYS A 537 -27.62 -3.66 -46.87
CA LYS A 537 -29.02 -3.61 -46.40
C LYS A 537 -29.18 -3.50 -44.87
N LEU A 538 -28.09 -3.61 -44.10
CA LEU A 538 -28.10 -3.56 -42.63
C LEU A 538 -28.28 -2.16 -42.04
N ARG A 539 -27.98 -1.10 -42.81
CA ARG A 539 -28.05 0.29 -42.33
C ARG A 539 -29.45 0.70 -41.85
N ASN A 540 -30.49 0.06 -42.39
CA ASN A 540 -31.88 0.30 -42.04
C ASN A 540 -32.45 -0.74 -41.06
N TRP A 541 -31.62 -1.66 -40.54
CA TRP A 541 -32.08 -2.65 -39.58
C TRP A 541 -32.29 -2.05 -38.20
N ARG A 542 -33.49 -2.27 -37.66
CA ARG A 542 -33.82 -1.97 -36.28
C ARG A 542 -33.95 -3.29 -35.52
N VAL A 543 -32.85 -3.76 -34.94
CA VAL A 543 -32.85 -4.91 -34.03
C VAL A 543 -33.11 -4.38 -32.63
N ASN A 544 -34.22 -4.79 -32.02
CA ASN A 544 -34.58 -4.38 -30.65
C ASN A 544 -33.81 -5.25 -29.64
N SER A 545 -32.52 -4.93 -29.43
CA SER A 545 -31.68 -5.62 -28.45
C SER A 545 -31.56 -4.83 -27.15
N HIS A 546 -31.55 -5.58 -26.04
CA HIS A 546 -31.34 -5.02 -24.71
C HIS A 546 -29.91 -4.51 -24.54
N TYR A 547 -28.95 -5.21 -25.16
CA TYR A 547 -27.53 -4.86 -25.15
C TYR A 547 -27.01 -4.70 -26.58
N HIS A 548 -26.24 -3.63 -26.83
CA HIS A 548 -25.52 -3.46 -28.10
C HIS A 548 -24.03 -3.30 -27.83
N VAL A 549 -23.21 -4.13 -28.46
CA VAL A 549 -21.76 -4.09 -28.34
C VAL A 549 -21.15 -3.65 -29.66
N MET A 550 -20.33 -2.61 -29.57
CA MET A 550 -19.60 -2.03 -30.69
C MET A 550 -18.10 -2.23 -30.47
N CYS A 551 -17.45 -3.04 -31.30
CA CYS A 551 -16.00 -3.18 -31.33
C CYS A 551 -15.44 -2.24 -32.42
N LYS A 552 -14.55 -1.29 -32.12
CA LYS A 552 -14.19 -0.22 -33.08
C LYS A 552 -12.72 0.21 -33.11
N SER A 553 -12.33 0.78 -34.25
CA SER A 553 -11.17 1.68 -34.40
C SER A 553 -11.63 3.15 -34.27
N LEU A 554 -10.76 4.06 -33.82
CA LEU A 554 -11.05 5.48 -33.52
C LEU A 554 -11.57 6.31 -34.72
N THR A 555 -11.60 5.75 -35.93
CA THR A 555 -11.98 6.43 -37.18
C THR A 555 -13.48 6.36 -37.53
N ASP A 556 -14.29 5.51 -36.87
CA ASP A 556 -15.72 5.31 -37.20
C ASP A 556 -16.68 5.92 -36.16
N PHE A 557 -16.68 7.24 -36.00
CA PHE A 557 -17.58 7.93 -35.06
C PHE A 557 -19.07 7.80 -35.41
N ARG A 558 -19.40 7.71 -36.70
CA ARG A 558 -20.78 7.82 -37.22
C ARG A 558 -21.74 6.74 -36.69
N ASP A 559 -21.29 5.49 -36.51
CA ASP A 559 -22.22 4.43 -36.10
C ASP A 559 -22.44 4.41 -34.58
N VAL A 560 -21.49 4.93 -33.82
CA VAL A 560 -21.68 5.15 -32.38
C VAL A 560 -22.71 6.25 -32.19
N GLU A 561 -22.59 7.34 -32.94
CA GLU A 561 -23.58 8.43 -32.95
C GLU A 561 -24.96 7.95 -33.42
N MET A 562 -25.03 7.09 -34.44
CA MET A 562 -26.30 6.55 -34.93
C MET A 562 -27.01 5.69 -33.87
N VAL A 563 -26.30 4.78 -33.19
CA VAL A 563 -26.87 3.95 -32.12
C VAL A 563 -27.22 4.80 -30.89
N ALA A 564 -26.39 5.78 -30.56
CA ALA A 564 -26.66 6.74 -29.48
C ALA A 564 -27.90 7.59 -29.78
N ALA A 565 -28.06 8.08 -31.02
CA ALA A 565 -29.24 8.83 -31.45
C ALA A 565 -30.52 7.99 -31.39
N ASN A 566 -30.46 6.73 -31.82
CA ASN A 566 -31.58 5.79 -31.70
C ASN A 566 -31.96 5.52 -30.22
N LYS A 567 -31.01 5.61 -29.30
CA LYS A 567 -31.22 5.46 -27.85
C LYS A 567 -31.42 6.81 -27.12
N LYS A 568 -31.57 7.92 -27.84
CA LYS A 568 -31.75 9.29 -27.29
C LYS A 568 -30.64 9.74 -26.32
N ILE A 569 -29.41 9.27 -26.53
CA ILE A 569 -28.24 9.62 -25.72
C ILE A 569 -27.69 11.00 -26.14
N CYS A 570 -27.31 11.83 -25.17
CA CYS A 570 -26.73 13.14 -25.41
C CYS A 570 -25.31 13.05 -26.05
N GLN A 571 -25.09 13.76 -27.17
CA GLN A 571 -23.83 13.72 -27.92
C GLN A 571 -22.60 14.20 -27.13
N SER A 572 -22.75 15.19 -26.23
CA SER A 572 -21.63 15.72 -25.46
C SER A 572 -21.10 14.72 -24.42
N LYS A 573 -21.98 13.91 -23.83
CA LYS A 573 -21.58 12.82 -22.92
C LYS A 573 -20.93 11.67 -23.67
N LEU A 574 -21.39 11.38 -24.90
CA LEU A 574 -20.83 10.34 -25.76
C LEU A 574 -19.36 10.62 -26.13
N HIS A 575 -19.00 11.89 -26.39
CA HIS A 575 -17.63 12.26 -26.75
C HIS A 575 -16.61 11.93 -25.64
N LYS A 576 -16.96 12.20 -24.37
CA LYS A 576 -16.11 11.86 -23.22
C LYS A 576 -15.86 10.37 -23.08
N VAL A 577 -16.90 9.55 -23.32
CA VAL A 577 -16.79 8.10 -23.28
C VAL A 577 -15.86 7.59 -24.39
N LEU A 578 -15.98 8.15 -25.59
CA LEU A 578 -15.16 7.78 -26.74
C LEU A 578 -13.67 8.15 -26.55
N GLU A 579 -13.38 9.28 -25.89
CA GLU A 579 -12.00 9.66 -25.55
C GLU A 579 -11.35 8.67 -24.57
N ASP A 580 -12.08 8.21 -23.55
CA ASP A 580 -11.60 7.19 -22.60
C ASP A 580 -11.28 5.86 -23.30
N ILE A 581 -12.17 5.41 -24.17
CA ILE A 581 -11.98 4.15 -24.91
C ILE A 581 -10.77 4.22 -25.85
N GLY A 582 -10.48 5.40 -26.43
CA GLY A 582 -9.31 5.60 -27.27
C GLY A 582 -7.98 5.26 -26.59
N LYS A 583 -7.94 5.39 -25.25
CA LYS A 583 -6.76 5.14 -24.41
C LYS A 583 -6.61 3.67 -24.02
N LYS A 584 -7.62 2.81 -24.25
CA LYS A 584 -7.61 1.39 -23.86
C LYS A 584 -7.10 0.48 -24.97
N GLN A 585 -6.40 -0.59 -24.58
CA GLN A 585 -5.78 -1.56 -25.50
C GLN A 585 -6.80 -2.32 -26.37
N TYR A 586 -7.98 -2.63 -25.80
CA TYR A 586 -9.09 -3.28 -26.52
C TYR A 586 -10.29 -2.34 -26.55
N ARG A 587 -10.79 -2.05 -27.75
CA ARG A 587 -11.72 -0.95 -28.02
C ARG A 587 -13.14 -1.46 -28.28
N TYR A 588 -13.88 -1.71 -27.20
CA TYR A 588 -15.31 -2.03 -27.30
C TYR A 588 -16.15 -1.19 -26.35
N ILE A 589 -17.40 -0.97 -26.74
CA ILE A 589 -18.41 -0.22 -25.98
C ILE A 589 -19.65 -1.07 -25.84
N VAL A 590 -20.20 -1.15 -24.64
CA VAL A 590 -21.47 -1.81 -24.39
C VAL A 590 -22.53 -0.77 -24.04
N PHE A 591 -23.51 -0.61 -24.92
CA PHE A 591 -24.74 0.13 -24.63
C PHE A 591 -25.71 -0.78 -23.89
N ASP A 592 -25.94 -0.47 -22.62
CA ASP A 592 -26.81 -1.19 -21.71
C ASP A 592 -28.19 -0.52 -21.67
N GLY A 593 -29.17 -1.15 -22.33
CA GLY A 593 -30.55 -0.67 -22.44
C GLY A 593 -31.43 -0.98 -21.23
N CYS A 594 -30.86 -1.52 -20.15
CA CYS A 594 -31.49 -1.75 -18.84
C CYS A 594 -32.85 -2.50 -18.87
N PRO A 595 -32.84 -3.84 -18.91
CA PRO A 595 -34.07 -4.63 -18.95
C PRO A 595 -34.92 -4.63 -17.66
N LYS A 596 -34.41 -4.19 -16.50
CA LYS A 596 -35.17 -3.91 -15.26
C LYS A 596 -34.23 -3.39 -14.14
N GLY A 597 -34.60 -2.28 -13.49
CA GLY A 597 -34.01 -1.85 -12.20
C GLY A 597 -33.27 -0.51 -12.17
N TYR A 598 -32.87 0.05 -13.32
CA TYR A 598 -32.30 1.39 -13.42
C TYR A 598 -33.15 2.28 -14.34
N ALA A 599 -33.21 3.57 -14.03
CA ALA A 599 -34.08 4.52 -14.73
C ALA A 599 -33.54 4.94 -16.12
N ASN A 600 -32.25 4.74 -16.41
CA ASN A 600 -31.56 5.30 -17.57
C ASN A 600 -30.74 4.25 -18.35
N THR A 601 -30.40 4.58 -19.61
CA THR A 601 -29.46 3.80 -20.45
C THR A 601 -28.03 4.10 -20.03
N HIS A 602 -27.21 3.06 -19.82
CA HIS A 602 -25.81 3.22 -19.42
C HIS A 602 -24.87 2.82 -20.55
N VAL A 603 -23.64 3.34 -20.52
CA VAL A 603 -22.54 2.80 -21.34
C VAL A 603 -21.49 2.17 -20.43
N ARG A 604 -21.08 0.96 -20.78
CA ARG A 604 -20.14 0.15 -19.99
C ARG A 604 -18.89 -0.18 -20.82
N THR A 605 -17.74 -0.14 -20.15
CA THR A 605 -16.45 -0.64 -20.67
C THR A 605 -15.82 -1.56 -19.64
N GLY A 606 -14.93 -2.47 -20.06
CA GLY A 606 -14.24 -3.39 -19.15
C GLY A 606 -15.20 -4.37 -18.44
N ILE A 607 -16.02 -5.07 -19.21
CA ILE A 607 -17.10 -5.93 -18.69
C ILE A 607 -16.65 -7.37 -18.38
N PHE A 608 -15.44 -7.76 -18.80
CA PHE A 608 -14.92 -9.10 -18.58
C PHE A 608 -14.13 -9.17 -17.27
N PRO A 609 -14.03 -10.36 -16.64
CA PRO A 609 -13.21 -10.54 -15.45
C PRO A 609 -11.78 -10.04 -15.71
N LYS A 610 -11.21 -9.31 -14.76
CA LYS A 610 -9.87 -8.67 -14.79
C LYS A 610 -9.77 -7.36 -15.60
N ASP A 611 -10.84 -6.93 -16.29
CA ASP A 611 -10.89 -5.58 -16.87
C ASP A 611 -11.36 -4.57 -15.81
N GLU A 612 -10.84 -3.34 -15.81
CA GLU A 612 -11.36 -2.25 -14.96
C GLU A 612 -12.73 -1.80 -15.51
N THR A 613 -13.81 -2.23 -14.83
CA THR A 613 -15.17 -1.89 -15.22
C THR A 613 -15.43 -0.41 -15.00
N VAL A 614 -15.79 0.30 -16.06
CA VAL A 614 -16.25 1.70 -15.99
C VAL A 614 -17.69 1.76 -16.49
N ILE A 615 -18.57 2.34 -15.68
CA ILE A 615 -19.97 2.58 -16.00
C ILE A 615 -20.17 4.10 -16.15
N TYR A 616 -20.71 4.49 -17.29
CA TYR A 616 -21.03 5.86 -17.65
C TYR A 616 -22.54 6.06 -17.60
N ASP A 617 -22.99 6.97 -16.73
CA ASP A 617 -24.39 7.39 -16.64
C ASP A 617 -24.69 8.45 -17.71
N LEU A 618 -25.50 8.09 -18.72
CA LEU A 618 -25.80 8.93 -19.88
C LEU A 618 -27.15 9.62 -19.79
#